data_AF-A0A2D6FG28-F1
#
_entry.id   AF-A0A2D6FG28-F1
#
_cell.length_a   1.000
_cell.length_b   1.000
_cell.length_c   1.000
_cell.angle_alpha   90.00
_cell.angle_beta   90.00
_cell.angle_gamma   90.00
#
_symmetry.space_group_name_H-M   'P 1'
#
loop_
_entity.id
_entity.type
_entity.pdbx_description
1 polymer ?
#
loop_
_entity_poly.entity_id
_entity_poly.type
_entity_poly.pdbx_seq_one_letter_code
_entity_poly.pdbx_strand_id
1 'polypeptide(L)'
;FTHLRAEYEERPEFVVGKTCFPYDWLVTCAQFDEPIPPRDAFTTLLAGPVSDEAWALHEARVAHYGWRTFGDLHDHYLRMDVMGLADVFTCYREAAIESLGLDPAWSYTAPGFSWKAMLKYTEQKLDYIYDKEMVVWFEGAIRGGISVAIYRETIANMPGYPNYDPFKPLTQIVYIDANNLYGKAMTHSLPYTDLQEDSTSHTVQEWMDINDAIDYKQGSGRGYFFEVDLIYPRELHEKHRDFPLAPERRTPQWDELAPEMQDIYTQEYGKKPYTPTTKLLCTLHDKSAYRIWGGELQLYVRLGLQVQRVHRVFSCVMKPWLQSYVMENTAKRQEAAAAGRTAEKDLRKLMVNSVYGKTMENVRDRLKMHFIYNSDGETLLKLTSQPLFEGAIMDVGDASFYALRKHEVLMDKPIYLGAAILAMSKVIMYSAWYEHIKPVYEDRVKLLFSDTDSLCFCVEGGTWYEDVLEKPLLRDIVDTSGYKYPNGSPYPNPNKGVLGKMKDETAPYPILEQRSFRAKMHSESVAKEPFWSDTFSLGAFQSATKGLPKRLKIGQDEWSDVAAGEASEPVSFYTLQSARVIARGGNAPTLDLGHGEEHTRQHVVEVKKKGLSLFNDKVYADGTPFGYVAH
;
A
#
# COMPACT_ATOMS: atom_id res chain seq x y z
N PHE A 1 -2.60 -2.99 31.39
CA PHE A 1 -3.50 -4.15 31.40
C PHE A 1 -4.19 -4.21 32.74
N THR A 2 -5.14 -3.31 32.98
CA THR A 2 -5.87 -3.20 34.24
C THR A 2 -6.96 -4.27 34.29
N HIS A 3 -7.68 -4.47 33.19
CA HIS A 3 -8.78 -5.44 33.09
C HIS A 3 -8.26 -6.88 33.08
N LEU A 4 -7.23 -7.18 32.28
CA LEU A 4 -6.60 -8.50 32.30
C LEU A 4 -5.93 -8.78 33.65
N ARG A 5 -5.26 -7.82 34.29
CA ARG A 5 -4.65 -8.10 35.60
C ARG A 5 -5.69 -8.40 36.67
N ALA A 6 -6.82 -7.69 36.69
CA ALA A 6 -7.90 -7.95 37.63
C ALA A 6 -8.53 -9.35 37.44
N GLU A 7 -8.61 -9.84 36.21
CA GLU A 7 -9.16 -11.18 35.91
C GLU A 7 -8.17 -12.32 36.27
N TYR A 8 -6.87 -12.05 36.22
CA TYR A 8 -5.81 -13.06 36.29
C TYR A 8 -4.82 -12.81 37.46
N GLU A 9 -5.26 -12.15 38.54
CA GLU A 9 -4.44 -11.68 39.68
C GLU A 9 -3.50 -12.76 40.26
N GLU A 10 -3.87 -14.04 40.18
CA GLU A 10 -3.15 -15.16 40.79
C GLU A 10 -2.09 -15.83 39.88
N ARG A 11 -2.06 -15.54 38.56
CA ARG A 11 -1.16 -16.19 37.59
C ARG A 11 -0.74 -15.21 36.46
N PRO A 12 0.18 -14.26 36.71
CA PRO A 12 0.61 -13.28 35.72
C PRO A 12 1.26 -13.90 34.47
N GLU A 13 1.80 -15.12 34.56
CA GLU A 13 2.28 -15.90 33.42
C GLU A 13 1.16 -16.25 32.43
N PHE A 14 -0.09 -16.37 32.88
CA PHE A 14 -1.25 -16.61 32.02
C PHE A 14 -1.84 -15.33 31.45
N VAL A 15 -1.32 -14.15 31.80
CA VAL A 15 -1.68 -12.89 31.15
C VAL A 15 -0.90 -12.69 29.84
N VAL A 16 0.26 -13.35 29.69
CA VAL A 16 1.15 -13.17 28.55
C VAL A 16 0.93 -14.30 27.54
N GLY A 17 0.14 -14.02 26.50
CA GLY A 17 -0.02 -14.90 25.34
C GLY A 17 -1.41 -15.53 25.23
N LYS A 18 -1.92 -15.63 24.00
CA LYS A 18 -3.26 -16.17 23.71
C LYS A 18 -3.24 -17.71 23.74
N THR A 19 -4.27 -18.35 24.29
CA THR A 19 -4.44 -19.82 24.16
C THR A 19 -4.60 -20.16 22.67
N CYS A 20 -4.20 -21.35 22.22
CA CYS A 20 -4.55 -21.79 20.86
C CYS A 20 -6.07 -21.98 20.71
N PHE A 21 -6.63 -21.85 19.50
CA PHE A 21 -8.07 -21.98 19.27
C PHE A 21 -8.35 -22.72 17.95
N PRO A 22 -9.23 -23.73 17.93
CA PRO A 22 -9.43 -24.58 16.76
C PRO A 22 -10.53 -24.00 15.85
N TYR A 23 -10.20 -22.90 15.16
CA TYR A 23 -11.15 -22.14 14.34
C TYR A 23 -11.87 -22.96 13.27
N ASP A 24 -11.16 -23.91 12.64
CA ASP A 24 -11.69 -24.70 11.53
C ASP A 24 -12.53 -25.91 12.03
N TRP A 25 -12.37 -26.29 13.29
CA TRP A 25 -13.12 -27.38 13.91
C TRP A 25 -14.50 -26.92 14.43
N LEU A 26 -14.62 -25.66 14.86
CA LEU A 26 -15.89 -25.11 15.36
C LEU A 26 -16.84 -24.79 14.20
N VAL A 27 -17.81 -25.67 13.96
CA VAL A 27 -18.79 -25.57 12.87
C VAL A 27 -20.22 -25.36 13.39
N THR A 28 -20.53 -25.85 14.60
CA THR A 28 -21.89 -25.81 15.17
C THR A 28 -21.88 -25.42 16.65
N CYS A 29 -22.99 -24.86 17.14
CA CYS A 29 -23.13 -24.52 18.56
C CYS A 29 -23.18 -25.75 19.49
N ALA A 30 -23.57 -26.92 18.98
CA ALA A 30 -23.58 -28.16 19.77
C ALA A 30 -22.19 -28.55 20.28
N GLN A 31 -21.14 -28.14 19.55
CA GLN A 31 -19.75 -28.42 19.90
C GLN A 31 -19.29 -27.67 21.16
N PHE A 32 -20.03 -26.68 21.67
CA PHE A 32 -19.70 -26.06 22.96
C PHE A 32 -19.85 -27.01 24.14
N ASP A 33 -20.76 -27.99 24.05
CA ASP A 33 -20.96 -28.99 25.10
C ASP A 33 -20.02 -30.20 24.94
N GLU A 34 -19.28 -30.29 23.83
CA GLU A 34 -18.32 -31.37 23.58
C GLU A 34 -17.03 -31.20 24.40
N PRO A 35 -16.27 -32.28 24.65
CA PRO A 35 -14.93 -32.19 25.24
C PRO A 35 -13.99 -31.32 24.41
N ILE A 36 -12.95 -30.79 25.04
CA ILE A 36 -11.88 -30.06 24.34
C ILE A 36 -11.26 -31.00 23.28
N PRO A 37 -11.17 -30.57 22.01
CA PRO A 37 -10.71 -31.43 20.94
C PRO A 37 -9.19 -31.71 21.03
N PRO A 38 -8.70 -32.76 20.36
CA PRO A 38 -7.27 -33.08 20.32
C PRO A 38 -6.43 -32.05 19.55
N ARG A 39 -5.11 -32.06 19.76
CA ARG A 39 -4.14 -31.07 19.23
C ARG A 39 -4.21 -30.88 17.71
N ASP A 40 -4.41 -31.96 16.98
CA ASP A 40 -4.53 -31.98 15.53
C ASP A 40 -5.69 -31.09 15.03
N ALA A 41 -6.80 -31.02 15.77
CA ALA A 41 -7.94 -30.17 15.46
C ALA A 41 -7.64 -28.66 15.58
N PHE A 42 -6.56 -28.27 16.26
CA PHE A 42 -6.13 -26.87 16.37
C PHE A 42 -5.24 -26.42 15.21
N THR A 43 -4.89 -27.33 14.29
CA THR A 43 -4.24 -26.98 13.04
C THR A 43 -5.23 -26.18 12.20
N THR A 44 -4.90 -24.94 11.89
CA THR A 44 -5.76 -24.10 11.04
C THR A 44 -5.17 -23.94 9.67
N LEU A 45 -6.03 -23.78 8.66
CA LEU A 45 -5.67 -23.41 7.29
C LEU A 45 -4.91 -22.07 7.18
N LEU A 46 -4.89 -21.26 8.26
CA LEU A 46 -4.29 -19.92 8.30
C LEU A 46 -2.96 -19.86 9.06
N ALA A 47 -2.81 -20.64 10.14
CA ALA A 47 -1.64 -20.60 11.02
C ALA A 47 -0.81 -21.89 11.00
N GLY A 48 -1.28 -22.94 10.29
CA GLY A 48 -0.63 -24.24 10.31
C GLY A 48 -0.79 -24.95 11.66
N PRO A 49 0.08 -25.93 11.96
CA PRO A 49 0.08 -26.65 13.22
C PRO A 49 0.40 -25.73 14.41
N VAL A 50 -0.19 -26.01 15.57
CA VAL A 50 0.12 -25.29 16.82
C VAL A 50 1.53 -25.66 17.29
N SER A 51 2.34 -24.65 17.65
CA SER A 51 3.68 -24.88 18.20
C SER A 51 3.63 -25.61 19.55
N ASP A 52 4.72 -26.27 19.92
CA ASP A 52 4.80 -26.99 21.19
C ASP A 52 4.63 -26.05 22.40
N GLU A 53 5.15 -24.82 22.33
CA GLU A 53 5.00 -23.83 23.40
C GLU A 53 3.55 -23.38 23.57
N ALA A 54 2.85 -23.14 22.46
CA ALA A 54 1.45 -22.72 22.49
C ALA A 54 0.54 -23.84 23.00
N TRP A 55 0.84 -25.09 22.64
CA TRP A 55 0.11 -26.25 23.13
C TRP A 55 0.35 -26.49 24.63
N ALA A 56 1.60 -26.40 25.08
CA ALA A 56 1.94 -26.54 26.50
C ALA A 56 1.22 -25.47 27.36
N LEU A 57 1.13 -24.23 26.87
CA LEU A 57 0.36 -23.17 27.53
C LEU A 57 -1.14 -23.48 27.58
N HIS A 58 -1.69 -24.04 26.51
CA HIS A 58 -3.09 -24.49 26.47
C HIS A 58 -3.36 -25.57 27.52
N GLU A 59 -2.54 -26.63 27.57
CA GLU A 59 -2.68 -27.72 28.55
C GLU A 59 -2.55 -27.23 29.99
N ALA A 60 -1.59 -26.34 30.26
CA ALA A 60 -1.41 -25.73 31.58
C ALA A 60 -2.67 -24.96 32.04
N ARG A 61 -3.33 -24.25 31.12
CA ARG A 61 -4.58 -23.52 31.41
C ARG A 61 -5.76 -24.46 31.60
N VAL A 62 -5.91 -25.48 30.75
CA VAL A 62 -6.95 -26.52 30.91
C VAL A 62 -6.84 -27.17 32.28
N ALA A 63 -5.64 -27.56 32.69
CA ALA A 63 -5.38 -28.19 33.99
C ALA A 63 -5.65 -27.23 35.16
N HIS A 64 -5.25 -25.97 35.05
CA HIS A 64 -5.41 -24.98 36.12
C HIS A 64 -6.87 -24.60 36.36
N TYR A 65 -7.62 -24.30 35.30
CA TYR A 65 -9.00 -23.86 35.40
C TYR A 65 -10.01 -25.03 35.42
N GLY A 66 -9.54 -26.25 35.20
CA GLY A 66 -10.38 -27.46 35.21
C GLY A 66 -11.40 -27.49 34.08
N TRP A 67 -11.07 -26.92 32.91
CA TRP A 67 -11.94 -26.91 31.73
C TRP A 67 -12.23 -28.33 31.26
N ARG A 68 -13.51 -28.63 31.04
CA ARG A 68 -13.96 -29.97 30.62
C ARG A 68 -14.58 -29.95 29.23
N THR A 69 -15.22 -28.84 28.89
CA THR A 69 -15.93 -28.65 27.64
C THR A 69 -15.19 -27.65 26.76
N PHE A 70 -15.48 -27.69 25.47
CA PHE A 70 -15.04 -26.67 24.53
C PHE A 70 -15.66 -25.30 24.86
N GLY A 71 -16.86 -25.26 25.43
CA GLY A 71 -17.49 -24.05 25.96
C GLY A 71 -16.64 -23.34 27.01
N ASP A 72 -16.05 -24.09 27.94
CA ASP A 72 -15.15 -23.53 28.96
C ASP A 72 -13.91 -22.85 28.32
N LEU A 73 -13.31 -23.53 27.34
CA LEU A 73 -12.20 -23.01 26.55
C LEU A 73 -12.61 -21.75 25.76
N HIS A 74 -13.77 -21.81 25.09
CA HIS A 74 -14.29 -20.73 24.27
C HIS A 74 -14.56 -19.47 25.07
N ASP A 75 -15.29 -19.59 26.18
CA ASP A 75 -15.67 -18.44 27.00
C ASP A 75 -14.43 -17.77 27.60
N HIS A 76 -13.44 -18.57 27.98
CA HIS A 76 -12.17 -18.04 28.43
C HIS A 76 -11.40 -17.33 27.30
N TYR A 77 -11.30 -17.96 26.14
CA TYR A 77 -10.63 -17.39 24.97
C TYR A 77 -11.26 -16.06 24.56
N LEU A 78 -12.59 -16.02 24.50
CA LEU A 78 -13.35 -14.82 24.17
C LEU A 78 -13.18 -13.74 25.25
N ARG A 79 -13.18 -14.12 26.53
CA ARG A 79 -12.93 -13.18 27.63
C ARG A 79 -11.54 -12.55 27.53
N MET A 80 -10.50 -13.33 27.22
CA MET A 80 -9.16 -12.79 26.98
C MET A 80 -9.14 -11.76 25.85
N ASP A 81 -9.82 -12.05 24.74
CA ASP A 81 -9.92 -11.13 23.60
C ASP A 81 -10.63 -9.83 23.97
N VAL A 82 -11.78 -9.93 24.64
CA VAL A 82 -12.57 -8.76 25.03
C VAL A 82 -11.82 -7.90 26.05
N MET A 83 -11.24 -8.50 27.08
CA MET A 83 -10.49 -7.78 28.11
C MET A 83 -9.19 -7.18 27.57
N GLY A 84 -8.48 -7.91 26.71
CA GLY A 84 -7.28 -7.41 26.03
C GLY A 84 -7.60 -6.23 25.12
N LEU A 85 -8.69 -6.31 24.36
CA LEU A 85 -9.17 -5.19 23.54
C LEU A 85 -9.58 -4.00 24.41
N ALA A 86 -10.28 -4.23 25.53
CA ALA A 86 -10.66 -3.18 26.47
C ALA A 86 -9.44 -2.47 27.04
N ASP A 87 -8.42 -3.22 27.48
CA ASP A 87 -7.16 -2.64 27.98
C ASP A 87 -6.44 -1.82 26.91
N VAL A 88 -6.29 -2.37 25.69
CA VAL A 88 -5.66 -1.65 24.57
C VAL A 88 -6.43 -0.37 24.23
N PHE A 89 -7.77 -0.44 24.20
CA PHE A 89 -8.61 0.71 23.89
C PHE A 89 -8.60 1.77 24.99
N THR A 90 -8.57 1.36 26.27
CA THR A 90 -8.42 2.28 27.41
C THR A 90 -7.08 3.00 27.34
N CYS A 91 -5.97 2.28 27.15
CA CYS A 91 -4.65 2.90 26.98
C CYS A 91 -4.60 3.83 25.76
N TYR A 92 -5.25 3.45 24.65
CA TYR A 92 -5.36 4.30 23.47
C TYR A 92 -6.13 5.59 23.76
N ARG A 93 -7.26 5.52 24.47
CA ARG A 93 -8.06 6.68 24.86
C ARG A 93 -7.29 7.61 25.80
N GLU A 94 -6.66 7.06 26.83
CA GLU A 94 -5.85 7.83 27.78
C GLU A 94 -4.73 8.59 27.06
N ALA A 95 -3.93 7.88 26.25
CA ALA A 95 -2.83 8.49 25.50
C ALA A 95 -3.33 9.55 24.49
N ALA A 96 -4.48 9.33 23.85
CA ALA A 96 -5.08 10.28 22.92
C ALA A 96 -5.61 11.53 23.64
N ILE A 97 -6.28 11.37 24.78
CA ILE A 97 -6.80 12.48 25.60
C ILE A 97 -5.63 13.28 26.17
N GLU A 98 -4.63 12.62 26.76
CA GLU A 98 -3.47 13.30 27.33
C GLU A 98 -2.69 14.08 26.26
N SER A 99 -2.43 13.47 25.10
CA SER A 99 -1.53 14.05 24.12
C SER A 99 -2.17 14.95 23.06
N LEU A 100 -3.49 14.83 22.84
CA LEU A 100 -4.23 15.58 21.81
C LEU A 100 -5.46 16.30 22.40
N GLY A 101 -5.84 16.01 23.66
CA GLY A 101 -7.05 16.54 24.30
C GLY A 101 -8.33 16.15 23.58
N LEU A 102 -8.35 14.99 22.92
CA LEU A 102 -9.50 14.48 22.19
C LEU A 102 -9.69 13.00 22.55
N ASP A 103 -10.94 12.64 22.83
CA ASP A 103 -11.30 11.24 23.05
C ASP A 103 -11.62 10.55 21.72
N PRO A 104 -10.86 9.51 21.33
CA PRO A 104 -11.05 8.83 20.05
C PRO A 104 -12.38 8.09 19.95
N ALA A 105 -13.07 7.82 21.07
CA ALA A 105 -14.41 7.22 21.08
C ALA A 105 -15.46 8.10 20.36
N TRP A 106 -15.20 9.40 20.18
CA TRP A 106 -16.06 10.31 19.41
C TRP A 106 -15.82 10.26 17.89
N SER A 107 -15.08 9.26 17.41
CA SER A 107 -14.80 9.08 16.00
C SER A 107 -15.00 7.62 15.60
N TYR A 108 -15.76 7.39 14.52
CA TYR A 108 -15.99 6.04 14.01
C TYR A 108 -14.71 5.33 13.55
N THR A 109 -13.69 6.10 13.14
CA THR A 109 -12.44 5.55 12.62
C THR A 109 -11.26 6.40 13.05
N ALA A 110 -10.08 5.77 13.16
CA ALA A 110 -8.84 6.46 13.46
C ALA A 110 -8.48 7.57 12.44
N PRO A 111 -8.75 7.44 11.12
CA PRO A 111 -8.64 8.57 10.19
C PRO A 111 -9.57 9.74 10.51
N GLY A 112 -10.81 9.47 10.94
CA GLY A 112 -11.73 10.53 11.38
C GLY A 112 -11.22 11.24 12.64
N PHE A 113 -10.66 10.49 13.58
CA PHE A 113 -9.99 11.04 14.76
C PHE A 113 -8.77 11.90 14.39
N SER A 114 -7.91 11.38 13.51
CA SER A 114 -6.72 12.09 13.01
C SER A 114 -7.08 13.41 12.35
N TRP A 115 -8.12 13.44 11.51
CA TRP A 115 -8.62 14.66 10.90
C TRP A 115 -9.05 15.71 11.93
N LYS A 116 -9.82 15.30 12.95
CA LYS A 116 -10.25 16.20 14.05
C LYS A 116 -9.06 16.73 14.86
N ALA A 117 -8.10 15.86 15.19
CA ALA A 117 -6.90 16.25 15.92
C ALA A 117 -6.05 17.24 15.13
N MET A 118 -5.88 17.02 13.84
CA MET A 118 -5.17 17.93 12.94
C MET A 118 -5.84 19.31 12.89
N LEU A 119 -7.17 19.37 12.72
CA LEU A 119 -7.90 20.64 12.69
C LEU A 119 -7.83 21.37 14.05
N LYS A 120 -7.95 20.64 15.16
CA LYS A 120 -7.79 21.21 16.51
C LYS A 120 -6.39 21.78 16.72
N TYR A 121 -5.37 21.08 16.26
CA TYR A 121 -3.98 21.48 16.44
C TYR A 121 -3.59 22.70 15.59
N THR A 122 -4.00 22.68 14.31
CA THR A 122 -3.63 23.72 13.35
C THR A 122 -4.53 24.95 13.44
N GLU A 123 -5.72 24.80 14.04
CA GLU A 123 -6.80 25.79 14.06
C GLU A 123 -7.16 26.33 12.67
N GLN A 124 -6.81 25.58 11.63
CA GLN A 124 -6.94 26.02 10.26
C GLN A 124 -8.38 25.87 9.79
N LYS A 125 -8.94 26.95 9.23
CA LYS A 125 -10.22 26.92 8.52
C LYS A 125 -9.96 26.56 7.06
N LEU A 126 -10.69 25.57 6.57
CA LEU A 126 -10.61 25.06 5.20
C LEU A 126 -11.91 25.39 4.47
N ASP A 127 -11.81 25.81 3.22
CA ASP A 127 -12.96 26.11 2.39
C ASP A 127 -13.68 24.82 1.93
N TYR A 128 -14.99 24.95 1.73
CA TYR A 128 -15.77 23.99 0.97
C TYR A 128 -15.83 24.42 -0.49
N ILE A 129 -15.89 23.44 -1.39
CA ILE A 129 -16.17 23.70 -2.80
C ILE A 129 -17.70 23.68 -2.98
N TYR A 130 -18.28 24.83 -3.31
CA TYR A 130 -19.72 24.96 -3.54
C TYR A 130 -20.11 24.75 -5.01
N ASP A 131 -19.19 25.00 -5.93
CA ASP A 131 -19.42 24.85 -7.37
C ASP A 131 -19.20 23.38 -7.82
N LYS A 132 -20.21 22.81 -8.47
CA LYS A 132 -20.19 21.42 -8.94
C LYS A 132 -19.09 21.17 -9.98
N GLU A 133 -18.89 22.12 -10.91
CA GLU A 133 -17.90 21.98 -11.97
C GLU A 133 -16.48 22.04 -11.39
N MET A 134 -16.26 22.87 -10.36
CA MET A 134 -15.01 22.92 -9.59
C MET A 134 -14.78 21.59 -8.85
N VAL A 135 -15.81 20.97 -8.26
CA VAL A 135 -15.68 19.63 -7.65
C VAL A 135 -15.19 18.61 -8.68
N VAL A 136 -15.84 18.53 -9.84
CA VAL A 136 -15.45 17.62 -10.94
C VAL A 136 -14.06 17.96 -11.47
N TRP A 137 -13.70 19.24 -11.47
CA TRP A 137 -12.36 19.70 -11.86
C TRP A 137 -11.30 19.09 -10.93
N PHE A 138 -11.42 19.29 -9.63
CA PHE A 138 -10.47 18.78 -8.64
C PHE A 138 -10.46 17.26 -8.54
N GLU A 139 -11.58 16.58 -8.76
CA GLU A 139 -11.62 15.12 -8.86
C GLU A 139 -10.71 14.59 -9.99
N GLY A 140 -10.68 15.26 -11.14
CA GLY A 140 -9.75 14.93 -12.23
C GLY A 140 -8.31 15.41 -11.97
N ALA A 141 -8.10 16.35 -11.06
CA ALA A 141 -6.76 16.74 -10.61
C ALA A 141 -6.12 15.69 -9.69
N ILE A 142 -6.92 14.83 -9.04
CA ILE A 142 -6.44 13.80 -8.12
C ILE A 142 -5.81 12.62 -8.90
N ARG A 143 -4.49 12.49 -8.78
CA ARG A 143 -3.70 11.36 -9.30
C ARG A 143 -2.84 10.79 -8.20
N GLY A 144 -3.11 9.53 -7.84
CA GLY A 144 -2.42 8.81 -6.77
C GLY A 144 -0.93 8.58 -7.03
N GLY A 145 -0.30 7.78 -6.18
CA GLY A 145 1.10 7.39 -6.33
C GLY A 145 1.39 6.71 -7.65
N ILE A 146 2.56 7.01 -8.22
CA ILE A 146 3.04 6.37 -9.45
C ILE A 146 3.44 4.94 -9.11
N SER A 147 2.92 3.96 -9.85
CA SER A 147 3.28 2.56 -9.67
C SER A 147 3.50 1.93 -11.03
N VAL A 148 4.74 1.65 -11.37
CA VAL A 148 5.17 1.21 -12.70
C VAL A 148 6.20 0.10 -12.58
N ALA A 149 6.14 -0.87 -13.49
CA ALA A 149 7.13 -1.91 -13.68
C ALA A 149 7.70 -1.74 -15.09
N ILE A 150 8.98 -1.38 -15.20
CA ILE A 150 9.62 -0.95 -16.44
C ILE A 150 10.43 -2.11 -17.02
N TYR A 151 11.27 -2.73 -16.19
CA TYR A 151 12.06 -3.90 -16.55
C TYR A 151 11.49 -5.16 -15.90
N ARG A 152 11.42 -6.25 -16.67
CA ARG A 152 10.82 -7.52 -16.21
C ARG A 152 11.75 -8.33 -15.32
N GLU A 153 13.03 -8.32 -15.65
CA GLU A 153 14.06 -9.06 -14.96
C GLU A 153 15.36 -8.25 -15.03
N THR A 154 16.10 -8.22 -13.95
CA THR A 154 17.44 -7.65 -13.88
C THR A 154 18.24 -8.44 -12.86
N ILE A 155 19.40 -8.93 -13.29
CA ILE A 155 20.34 -9.66 -12.44
C ILE A 155 21.57 -8.76 -12.26
N ALA A 156 21.97 -8.53 -11.02
CA ALA A 156 23.13 -7.74 -10.69
C ALA A 156 24.42 -8.52 -11.03
N ASN A 157 25.46 -7.80 -11.46
CA ASN A 157 26.74 -8.37 -11.87
C ASN A 157 27.88 -7.71 -11.10
N MET A 158 28.28 -8.28 -9.97
CA MET A 158 29.41 -7.81 -9.15
C MET A 158 30.32 -8.98 -8.78
N PRO A 159 31.64 -8.75 -8.60
CA PRO A 159 32.54 -9.78 -8.11
C PRO A 159 32.01 -10.44 -6.83
N GLY A 160 32.13 -11.76 -6.75
CA GLY A 160 31.63 -12.55 -5.61
C GLY A 160 30.16 -12.95 -5.68
N TYR A 161 29.38 -12.43 -6.66
CA TYR A 161 27.99 -12.84 -6.84
C TYR A 161 27.92 -14.24 -7.50
N PRO A 162 26.88 -15.05 -7.23
CA PRO A 162 26.81 -16.43 -7.72
C PRO A 162 26.95 -16.59 -9.24
N ASN A 163 26.44 -15.62 -10.01
CA ASN A 163 26.44 -15.63 -11.47
C ASN A 163 27.32 -14.52 -12.08
N TYR A 164 28.38 -14.12 -11.37
CA TYR A 164 29.29 -13.06 -11.84
C TYR A 164 29.93 -13.42 -13.18
N ASP A 165 29.84 -12.50 -14.13
CA ASP A 165 30.44 -12.60 -15.45
C ASP A 165 31.44 -11.45 -15.65
N PRO A 166 32.75 -11.73 -15.72
CA PRO A 166 33.78 -10.72 -15.88
C PRO A 166 33.77 -10.03 -17.26
N PHE A 167 33.01 -10.56 -18.23
CA PHE A 167 32.85 -9.96 -19.56
C PHE A 167 31.64 -9.04 -19.66
N LYS A 168 30.80 -8.97 -18.62
CA LYS A 168 29.67 -8.04 -18.56
C LYS A 168 30.02 -6.80 -17.72
N PRO A 169 29.37 -5.65 -17.97
CA PRO A 169 29.52 -4.48 -17.12
C PRO A 169 29.19 -4.80 -15.66
N LEU A 170 29.88 -4.13 -14.74
CA LEU A 170 29.55 -4.20 -13.31
C LEU A 170 28.21 -3.54 -13.08
N THR A 171 27.28 -4.22 -12.43
CA THR A 171 25.94 -3.70 -12.16
C THR A 171 25.48 -4.01 -10.76
N GLN A 172 24.81 -3.04 -10.14
CA GLN A 172 24.25 -3.15 -8.80
C GLN A 172 22.79 -2.73 -8.79
N ILE A 173 21.94 -3.53 -8.15
CA ILE A 173 20.53 -3.21 -7.94
C ILE A 173 20.37 -2.55 -6.56
N VAL A 174 19.60 -1.47 -6.52
CA VAL A 174 19.36 -0.64 -5.34
C VAL A 174 17.86 -0.48 -5.16
N TYR A 175 17.37 -0.57 -3.92
CA TYR A 175 15.98 -0.32 -3.60
C TYR A 175 15.85 0.67 -2.44
N ILE A 176 15.34 1.86 -2.76
CA ILE A 176 15.16 2.94 -1.79
C ILE A 176 13.70 3.36 -1.66
N ASP A 177 13.32 3.77 -0.45
CA ASP A 177 11.95 4.18 -0.07
C ASP A 177 11.96 5.53 0.67
N ALA A 178 11.04 6.42 0.31
CA ALA A 178 10.96 7.74 0.91
C ALA A 178 10.33 7.69 2.32
N ASN A 179 11.11 8.10 3.33
CA ASN A 179 10.65 8.20 4.71
C ASN A 179 9.42 9.11 4.85
N ASN A 180 8.24 8.51 4.95
CA ASN A 180 6.95 9.21 5.11
C ASN A 180 6.72 10.27 4.01
N LEU A 181 6.65 9.82 2.74
CA LEU A 181 6.46 10.67 1.57
C LEU A 181 5.31 11.67 1.71
N TYR A 182 4.11 11.21 2.08
CA TYR A 182 2.96 12.10 2.24
C TYR A 182 3.12 13.06 3.43
N GLY A 183 3.75 12.62 4.51
CA GLY A 183 4.16 13.50 5.61
C GLY A 183 5.06 14.64 5.11
N LYS A 184 6.09 14.31 4.32
CA LYS A 184 6.96 15.32 3.71
C LYS A 184 6.20 16.23 2.74
N ALA A 185 5.31 15.69 1.91
CA ALA A 185 4.46 16.50 1.04
C ALA A 185 3.59 17.47 1.84
N MET A 186 3.10 17.04 3.01
CA MET A 186 2.31 17.89 3.91
C MET A 186 3.11 18.99 4.62
N THR A 187 4.45 18.94 4.60
CA THR A 187 5.28 20.06 5.11
C THR A 187 5.47 21.19 4.10
N HIS A 188 4.98 21.01 2.87
CA HIS A 188 5.07 22.04 1.82
C HIS A 188 3.96 23.07 1.98
N SER A 189 4.02 24.14 1.19
CA SER A 189 2.96 25.16 1.16
C SER A 189 1.73 24.61 0.47
N LEU A 190 0.62 24.56 1.22
CA LEU A 190 -0.62 23.93 0.78
C LEU A 190 -1.78 24.92 0.80
N PRO A 191 -2.72 24.77 -0.14
CA PRO A 191 -3.92 25.61 -0.19
C PRO A 191 -4.78 25.40 1.06
N TYR A 192 -5.41 26.46 1.56
CA TYR A 192 -6.36 26.34 2.66
C TYR A 192 -7.62 27.18 2.49
N THR A 193 -7.55 28.35 1.85
CA THR A 193 -8.73 29.22 1.66
C THR A 193 -8.62 30.09 0.40
N ASP A 194 -9.64 30.92 0.15
CA ASP A 194 -9.77 31.84 -1.00
C ASP A 194 -9.67 31.09 -2.34
N LEU A 195 -10.23 29.88 -2.39
CA LEU A 195 -10.22 29.06 -3.61
C LEU A 195 -11.25 29.58 -4.61
N GLN A 196 -10.76 30.13 -5.72
CA GLN A 196 -11.62 30.69 -6.76
C GLN A 196 -10.97 30.58 -8.14
N GLU A 197 -11.80 30.56 -9.18
CA GLU A 197 -11.32 30.64 -10.55
C GLU A 197 -10.71 32.02 -10.82
N ASP A 198 -9.49 32.05 -11.33
CA ASP A 198 -8.80 33.27 -11.73
C ASP A 198 -9.14 33.56 -13.19
N SER A 199 -9.90 34.63 -13.40
CA SER A 199 -10.35 35.10 -14.72
C SER A 199 -9.41 36.13 -15.34
N THR A 200 -8.27 36.41 -14.70
CA THR A 200 -7.29 37.36 -15.22
C THR A 200 -6.71 36.85 -16.54
N SER A 201 -6.69 37.74 -17.55
CA SER A 201 -6.12 37.42 -18.85
C SER A 201 -4.61 37.61 -18.81
N HIS A 202 -3.88 36.50 -18.71
CA HIS A 202 -2.43 36.44 -18.87
C HIS A 202 -2.08 35.56 -20.08
N THR A 203 -0.98 35.90 -20.74
CA THR A 203 -0.32 35.01 -21.69
C THR A 203 0.24 33.78 -20.98
N VAL A 204 0.56 32.73 -21.74
CA VAL A 204 1.20 31.53 -21.18
C VAL A 204 2.51 31.88 -20.46
N GLN A 205 3.33 32.75 -21.05
CA GLN A 205 4.61 33.13 -20.46
C GLN A 205 4.42 33.88 -19.14
N GLU A 206 3.51 34.85 -19.08
CA GLU A 206 3.19 35.58 -17.85
C GLU A 206 2.73 34.63 -16.73
N TRP A 207 1.87 33.65 -17.06
CA TRP A 207 1.48 32.62 -16.09
C TRP A 207 2.66 31.79 -15.60
N MET A 208 3.58 31.43 -16.48
CA MET A 208 4.78 30.68 -16.09
C MET A 208 5.71 31.52 -15.23
N ASP A 209 5.91 32.80 -15.54
CA ASP A 209 6.75 33.71 -14.75
C ASP A 209 6.14 33.94 -13.35
N ILE A 210 4.82 34.14 -13.27
CA ILE A 210 4.09 34.23 -12.00
C ILE A 210 4.27 32.94 -11.22
N ASN A 211 4.08 31.78 -11.86
CA ASN A 211 4.18 30.50 -11.18
C ASN A 211 5.61 30.23 -10.70
N ASP A 212 6.64 30.50 -11.49
CA ASP A 212 8.05 30.27 -11.15
C ASP A 212 8.54 31.12 -9.96
N ALA A 213 7.99 32.34 -9.81
CA ALA A 213 8.30 33.22 -8.67
C ALA A 213 7.77 32.72 -7.32
N ILE A 214 6.93 31.67 -7.29
CA ILE A 214 6.27 31.18 -6.08
C ILE A 214 7.09 30.06 -5.41
N ASP A 215 7.40 30.21 -4.14
CA ASP A 215 7.95 29.11 -3.34
C ASP A 215 6.82 28.20 -2.82
N TYR A 216 6.49 27.14 -3.58
CA TYR A 216 5.55 26.10 -3.14
C TYR A 216 6.11 25.18 -2.06
N LYS A 217 7.42 25.26 -1.73
CA LYS A 217 8.01 24.45 -0.67
C LYS A 217 7.81 25.07 0.69
N GLN A 218 8.09 26.36 0.88
CA GLN A 218 8.01 27.01 2.19
C GLN A 218 7.34 28.40 2.17
N GLY A 219 7.02 28.92 0.98
CA GLY A 219 6.44 30.26 0.82
C GLY A 219 5.01 30.39 1.36
N SER A 220 4.56 31.62 1.48
CA SER A 220 3.17 31.93 1.83
C SER A 220 2.64 33.02 0.91
N GLY A 221 1.35 32.96 0.57
CA GLY A 221 0.75 33.89 -0.38
C GLY A 221 -0.23 33.19 -1.31
N ARG A 222 -0.36 33.71 -2.55
CA ARG A 222 -1.18 33.06 -3.58
C ARG A 222 -0.43 31.87 -4.20
N GLY A 223 -1.14 30.77 -4.38
CA GLY A 223 -0.74 29.62 -5.18
C GLY A 223 -1.82 29.30 -6.20
N TYR A 224 -1.45 28.52 -7.23
CA TYR A 224 -2.32 28.30 -8.38
C TYR A 224 -2.44 26.84 -8.76
N PHE A 225 -3.65 26.43 -9.16
CA PHE A 225 -3.90 25.23 -9.94
C PHE A 225 -4.13 25.62 -11.40
N PHE A 226 -3.58 24.86 -12.32
CA PHE A 226 -3.68 25.13 -13.76
C PHE A 226 -4.36 23.98 -14.48
N GLU A 227 -5.08 24.28 -15.56
CA GLU A 227 -5.46 23.33 -16.61
C GLU A 227 -4.68 23.70 -17.87
N VAL A 228 -3.76 22.84 -18.31
CA VAL A 228 -2.79 23.17 -19.38
C VAL A 228 -2.65 22.09 -20.44
N ASP A 229 -2.29 22.48 -21.65
CA ASP A 229 -1.73 21.57 -22.63
C ASP A 229 -0.20 21.53 -22.44
N LEU A 230 0.35 20.33 -22.17
CA LEU A 230 1.77 20.07 -22.00
C LEU A 230 2.32 19.35 -23.22
N ILE A 231 3.35 19.92 -23.83
CA ILE A 231 4.13 19.26 -24.87
C ILE A 231 5.27 18.50 -24.20
N TYR A 232 5.50 17.27 -24.67
CA TYR A 232 6.59 16.41 -24.28
C TYR A 232 7.61 16.35 -25.42
N PRO A 233 8.69 17.16 -25.37
CA PRO A 233 9.65 17.20 -26.46
C PRO A 233 10.35 15.85 -26.68
N ARG A 234 10.56 15.49 -27.94
CA ARG A 234 11.10 14.17 -28.34
C ARG A 234 12.51 13.92 -27.81
N GLU A 235 13.30 14.97 -27.67
CA GLU A 235 14.64 14.95 -27.08
C GLU A 235 14.66 14.50 -25.62
N LEU A 236 13.54 14.61 -24.89
CA LEU A 236 13.43 14.13 -23.51
C LEU A 236 13.08 12.65 -23.40
N HIS A 237 12.67 12.01 -24.50
CA HIS A 237 12.11 10.66 -24.45
C HIS A 237 13.12 9.64 -23.91
N GLU A 238 14.37 9.66 -24.38
CA GLU A 238 15.39 8.74 -23.86
C GLU A 238 15.74 9.05 -22.40
N LYS A 239 15.83 10.33 -22.03
CA LYS A 239 16.14 10.74 -20.66
C LYS A 239 15.02 10.35 -19.68
N HIS A 240 13.76 10.40 -20.12
CA HIS A 240 12.59 10.21 -19.27
C HIS A 240 11.89 8.87 -19.45
N ARG A 241 12.36 7.98 -20.34
CA ARG A 241 11.74 6.68 -20.65
C ARG A 241 11.39 5.83 -19.43
N ASP A 242 12.25 5.90 -18.42
CA ASP A 242 12.15 5.09 -17.21
C ASP A 242 11.14 5.67 -16.21
N PHE A 243 10.97 6.99 -16.16
CA PHE A 243 10.09 7.62 -15.19
C PHE A 243 9.30 8.82 -15.75
N PRO A 244 8.47 8.62 -16.79
CA PRO A 244 7.81 9.73 -17.48
C PRO A 244 7.03 10.66 -16.53
N LEU A 245 7.22 11.96 -16.74
CA LEU A 245 6.48 13.04 -16.09
C LEU A 245 5.00 13.06 -16.48
N ALA A 246 4.17 13.74 -15.68
CA ALA A 246 2.75 13.99 -15.92
C ALA A 246 1.91 12.71 -16.13
N PRO A 247 1.82 11.80 -15.15
CA PRO A 247 1.03 10.58 -15.28
C PRO A 247 -0.46 10.90 -15.46
N GLU A 248 -1.16 10.19 -16.33
CA GLU A 248 -2.56 10.47 -16.71
C GLU A 248 -3.48 9.26 -16.48
N ARG A 249 -4.74 9.52 -16.14
CA ARG A 249 -5.75 8.46 -16.07
C ARG A 249 -6.32 8.24 -17.47
N ARG A 250 -5.93 7.15 -18.12
CA ARG A 250 -6.41 6.80 -19.46
C ARG A 250 -6.79 5.33 -19.52
N THR A 251 -7.65 5.01 -20.48
CA THR A 251 -8.06 3.65 -20.79
C THR A 251 -7.28 3.19 -22.02
N PRO A 252 -6.25 2.32 -21.87
CA PRO A 252 -5.44 1.85 -22.99
C PRO A 252 -6.30 1.11 -24.01
N GLN A 253 -6.21 1.50 -25.26
CA GLN A 253 -6.88 0.84 -26.38
C GLN A 253 -6.11 -0.41 -26.83
N TRP A 254 -6.77 -1.28 -27.59
CA TRP A 254 -6.20 -2.55 -28.03
C TRP A 254 -4.93 -2.37 -28.87
N ASP A 255 -4.93 -1.42 -29.78
CA ASP A 255 -3.84 -1.05 -30.67
C ASP A 255 -2.64 -0.41 -29.95
N GLU A 256 -2.83 0.07 -28.73
CA GLU A 256 -1.75 0.56 -27.87
C GLU A 256 -1.04 -0.57 -27.09
N LEU A 257 -1.60 -1.79 -27.10
CA LEU A 257 -0.96 -2.94 -26.47
C LEU A 257 0.17 -3.47 -27.36
N ALA A 258 1.25 -3.93 -26.73
CA ALA A 258 2.30 -4.64 -27.46
C ALA A 258 1.73 -5.91 -28.12
N PRO A 259 2.21 -6.29 -29.33
CA PRO A 259 1.73 -7.48 -30.04
C PRO A 259 1.72 -8.74 -29.16
N GLU A 260 2.74 -8.93 -28.33
CA GLU A 260 2.85 -10.05 -27.42
C GLU A 260 1.75 -10.04 -26.36
N MET A 261 1.31 -8.87 -25.90
CA MET A 261 0.19 -8.75 -24.97
C MET A 261 -1.15 -9.03 -25.65
N GLN A 262 -1.30 -8.66 -26.92
CA GLN A 262 -2.48 -8.98 -27.73
C GLN A 262 -2.58 -10.50 -27.95
N ASP A 263 -1.46 -11.15 -28.26
CA ASP A 263 -1.36 -12.60 -28.43
C ASP A 263 -1.70 -13.34 -27.13
N ILE A 264 -1.07 -12.95 -26.01
CA ILE A 264 -1.36 -13.52 -24.69
C ILE A 264 -2.84 -13.33 -24.33
N TYR A 265 -3.42 -12.15 -24.57
CA TYR A 265 -4.83 -11.91 -24.29
C TYR A 265 -5.73 -12.85 -25.12
N THR A 266 -5.43 -13.00 -26.40
CA THR A 266 -6.19 -13.87 -27.31
C THR A 266 -6.09 -15.35 -26.91
N GLN A 267 -4.90 -15.79 -26.47
CA GLN A 267 -4.69 -17.15 -25.98
C GLN A 267 -5.44 -17.42 -24.66
N GLU A 268 -5.34 -16.50 -23.69
CA GLU A 268 -5.90 -16.66 -22.33
C GLU A 268 -7.43 -16.51 -22.28
N TYR A 269 -8.00 -15.62 -23.10
CA TYR A 269 -9.43 -15.30 -23.06
C TYR A 269 -10.19 -15.75 -24.32
N GLY A 270 -9.51 -16.38 -25.28
CA GLY A 270 -10.09 -16.85 -26.53
C GLY A 270 -10.68 -15.71 -27.35
N LYS A 271 -11.89 -15.91 -27.88
CA LYS A 271 -12.62 -14.90 -28.69
C LYS A 271 -13.30 -13.80 -27.87
N LYS A 272 -13.03 -13.68 -26.57
CA LYS A 272 -13.66 -12.62 -25.76
C LYS A 272 -13.12 -11.26 -26.18
N PRO A 273 -13.98 -10.25 -26.37
CA PRO A 273 -13.54 -8.91 -26.72
C PRO A 273 -12.70 -8.33 -25.59
N TYR A 274 -11.64 -7.61 -25.97
CA TYR A 274 -10.81 -6.86 -25.04
C TYR A 274 -11.68 -5.94 -24.18
N THR A 275 -11.59 -6.10 -22.86
CA THR A 275 -12.29 -5.25 -21.90
C THR A 275 -11.31 -4.22 -21.34
N PRO A 276 -11.31 -2.99 -21.85
CA PRO A 276 -10.34 -2.00 -21.45
C PRO A 276 -10.67 -1.48 -20.04
N THR A 277 -9.63 -1.16 -19.27
CA THR A 277 -9.80 -0.59 -17.92
C THR A 277 -8.97 0.67 -17.77
N THR A 278 -9.52 1.68 -17.08
CA THR A 278 -8.78 2.90 -16.79
C THR A 278 -7.60 2.60 -15.86
N LYS A 279 -6.43 3.08 -16.25
CA LYS A 279 -5.17 2.97 -15.51
C LYS A 279 -4.55 4.35 -15.34
N LEU A 280 -3.70 4.49 -14.33
CA LEU A 280 -2.76 5.59 -14.26
C LEU A 280 -1.56 5.20 -15.14
N LEU A 281 -1.36 5.92 -16.24
CA LEU A 281 -0.32 5.64 -17.23
C LEU A 281 0.79 6.70 -17.13
N CYS A 282 2.03 6.26 -17.17
CA CYS A 282 3.21 7.11 -17.35
C CYS A 282 3.58 7.06 -18.84
N THR A 283 3.16 8.07 -19.60
CA THR A 283 3.38 8.12 -21.05
C THR A 283 4.25 9.32 -21.41
N LEU A 284 5.06 9.18 -22.47
CA LEU A 284 5.84 10.26 -23.06
C LEU A 284 5.03 11.09 -24.07
N HIS A 285 3.70 10.95 -24.10
CA HIS A 285 2.85 11.72 -24.99
C HIS A 285 2.67 13.16 -24.51
N ASP A 286 2.28 14.04 -25.42
CA ASP A 286 1.67 15.32 -25.05
C ASP A 286 0.44 15.09 -24.18
N LYS A 287 0.15 16.03 -23.28
CA LYS A 287 -1.01 16.00 -22.40
C LYS A 287 -1.91 17.16 -22.75
N SER A 288 -3.20 16.90 -22.95
CA SER A 288 -4.18 17.96 -23.16
C SER A 288 -5.06 18.15 -21.93
N ALA A 289 -5.41 19.41 -21.64
CA ALA A 289 -6.26 19.79 -20.50
C ALA A 289 -5.80 19.16 -19.16
N TYR A 290 -4.47 19.06 -18.98
CA TYR A 290 -3.86 18.45 -17.82
C TYR A 290 -4.01 19.39 -16.62
N ARG A 291 -4.70 18.91 -15.59
CA ARG A 291 -4.94 19.65 -14.35
C ARG A 291 -3.72 19.52 -13.45
N ILE A 292 -3.18 20.57 -12.85
CA ILE A 292 -1.89 20.46 -12.15
C ILE A 292 -1.77 21.51 -11.06
N TRP A 293 -1.11 21.16 -9.96
CA TRP A 293 -0.73 22.12 -8.93
C TRP A 293 0.52 22.88 -9.36
N GLY A 294 0.59 24.18 -9.10
CA GLY A 294 1.66 25.05 -9.60
C GLY A 294 3.07 24.57 -9.27
N GLY A 295 3.29 24.03 -8.06
CA GLY A 295 4.59 23.45 -7.67
C GLY A 295 4.99 22.18 -8.44
N GLU A 296 4.01 21.39 -8.91
CA GLU A 296 4.25 20.25 -9.80
C GLU A 296 4.55 20.74 -11.23
N LEU A 297 3.85 21.77 -11.69
CA LEU A 297 4.09 22.39 -13.00
C LEU A 297 5.47 23.04 -13.09
N GLN A 298 5.92 23.72 -12.03
CA GLN A 298 7.27 24.29 -11.95
C GLN A 298 8.34 23.23 -12.21
N LEU A 299 8.23 22.07 -11.56
CA LEU A 299 9.19 20.99 -11.75
C LEU A 299 9.14 20.45 -13.18
N TYR A 300 7.94 20.26 -13.74
CA TYR A 300 7.79 19.72 -15.11
C TYR A 300 8.40 20.64 -16.15
N VAL A 301 8.16 21.96 -16.05
CA VAL A 301 8.76 22.95 -16.95
C VAL A 301 10.28 22.99 -16.78
N ARG A 302 10.79 22.95 -15.55
CA ARG A 302 12.24 22.88 -15.27
C ARG A 302 12.90 21.62 -15.85
N LEU A 303 12.19 20.50 -15.85
CA LEU A 303 12.65 19.25 -16.46
C LEU A 303 12.43 19.19 -17.99
N GLY A 304 11.90 20.26 -18.59
CA GLY A 304 11.87 20.47 -20.04
C GLY A 304 10.51 20.32 -20.72
N LEU A 305 9.43 20.04 -19.99
CA LEU A 305 8.07 20.07 -20.58
C LEU A 305 7.71 21.50 -20.95
N GLN A 306 6.97 21.67 -22.05
CA GLN A 306 6.57 22.99 -22.52
C GLN A 306 5.06 23.17 -22.34
N VAL A 307 4.65 24.33 -21.83
CA VAL A 307 3.22 24.68 -21.76
C VAL A 307 2.81 25.31 -23.07
N GLN A 308 1.91 24.65 -23.82
CA GLN A 308 1.40 25.18 -25.08
C GLN A 308 0.22 26.14 -24.85
N ARG A 309 -0.65 25.82 -23.88
CA ARG A 309 -1.86 26.58 -23.60
C ARG A 309 -2.24 26.47 -22.13
N VAL A 310 -2.79 27.56 -21.58
CA VAL A 310 -3.47 27.59 -20.28
C VAL A 310 -4.97 27.77 -20.54
N HIS A 311 -5.78 26.81 -20.11
CA HIS A 311 -7.24 26.82 -20.30
C HIS A 311 -7.97 27.48 -19.14
N ARG A 312 -7.60 27.11 -17.91
CA ARG A 312 -8.24 27.59 -16.68
C ARG A 312 -7.20 27.66 -15.57
N VAL A 313 -7.39 28.59 -14.64
CA VAL A 313 -6.54 28.75 -13.46
C VAL A 313 -7.43 28.91 -12.24
N PHE A 314 -7.09 28.25 -11.14
CA PHE A 314 -7.70 28.50 -9.83
C PHE A 314 -6.65 29.07 -8.90
N SER A 315 -6.92 30.23 -8.33
CA SER A 315 -6.07 30.83 -7.31
C SER A 315 -6.55 30.43 -5.91
N CYS A 316 -5.63 30.40 -4.96
CA CYS A 316 -5.91 30.13 -3.56
C CYS A 316 -4.82 30.74 -2.67
N VAL A 317 -5.12 30.92 -1.39
CA VAL A 317 -4.11 31.25 -0.38
C VAL A 317 -3.50 29.96 0.16
N MET A 318 -2.17 29.93 0.22
CA MET A 318 -1.39 28.81 0.71
C MET A 318 -0.28 29.24 1.68
N LYS A 319 0.11 28.32 2.56
CA LYS A 319 1.25 28.42 3.49
C LYS A 319 1.61 27.00 3.99
N PRO A 320 2.76 26.77 4.65
CA PRO A 320 3.10 25.44 5.17
C PRO A 320 2.38 25.12 6.50
N TRP A 321 1.04 25.21 6.51
CA TRP A 321 0.23 25.17 7.74
C TRP A 321 0.13 23.78 8.39
N LEU A 322 0.39 22.70 7.64
CA LEU A 322 0.47 21.33 8.19
C LEU A 322 1.85 20.97 8.74
N GLN A 323 2.89 21.78 8.47
CA GLN A 323 4.28 21.44 8.80
C GLN A 323 4.48 21.22 10.30
N SER A 324 4.00 22.12 11.15
CA SER A 324 4.15 21.98 12.61
C SER A 324 3.51 20.69 13.14
N TYR A 325 2.30 20.37 12.67
CA TYR A 325 1.59 19.14 13.04
C TYR A 325 2.36 17.88 12.65
N VAL A 326 2.89 17.84 11.42
CA VAL A 326 3.68 16.70 10.93
C VAL A 326 4.99 16.55 11.72
N MET A 327 5.68 17.66 11.97
CA MET A 327 6.94 17.66 12.71
C MET A 327 6.74 17.20 14.16
N GLU A 328 5.69 17.67 14.84
CA GLU A 328 5.37 17.25 16.20
C GLU A 328 5.05 15.75 16.28
N ASN A 329 4.21 15.24 15.38
CA ASN A 329 3.90 13.80 15.37
C ASN A 329 5.14 12.96 15.02
N THR A 330 6.04 13.48 14.19
CA THR A 330 7.31 12.81 13.87
C THR A 330 8.23 12.76 15.09
N ALA A 331 8.36 13.85 15.85
CA ALA A 331 9.15 13.90 17.08
C ALA A 331 8.59 12.95 18.14
N LYS A 332 7.28 13.03 18.43
CA LYS A 332 6.62 12.13 19.40
C LYS A 332 6.69 10.66 18.97
N ARG A 333 6.70 10.37 17.66
CA ARG A 333 6.93 9.01 17.15
C ARG A 333 8.33 8.50 17.47
N GLN A 334 9.35 9.34 17.32
CA GLN A 334 10.73 8.99 17.67
C GLN A 334 10.90 8.78 19.17
N GLU A 335 10.31 9.64 20.00
CA GLU A 335 10.28 9.48 21.46
C GLU A 335 9.59 8.19 21.89
N ALA A 336 8.43 7.88 21.31
CA ALA A 336 7.71 6.63 21.57
C ALA A 336 8.55 5.41 21.17
N ALA A 337 9.24 5.46 20.02
CA ALA A 337 10.13 4.39 19.59
C ALA A 337 11.32 4.20 20.55
N ALA A 338 11.96 5.29 20.98
CA ALA A 338 13.08 5.25 21.92
C ALA A 338 12.67 4.69 23.30
N ALA A 339 11.43 4.94 23.72
CA ALA A 339 10.84 4.43 24.95
C ALA A 339 10.23 3.02 24.83
N GLY A 340 10.32 2.35 23.67
CA GLY A 340 9.73 1.03 23.45
C GLY A 340 8.18 1.02 23.41
N ARG A 341 7.53 2.19 23.30
CA ARG A 341 6.06 2.35 23.24
C ARG A 341 5.54 2.13 21.83
N THR A 342 5.41 0.86 21.42
CA THR A 342 5.01 0.47 20.06
C THR A 342 3.64 1.01 19.64
N ALA A 343 2.63 0.92 20.51
CA ALA A 343 1.28 1.40 20.22
C ALA A 343 1.23 2.91 19.93
N GLU A 344 1.95 3.71 20.72
CA GLU A 344 2.02 5.16 20.48
C GLU A 344 2.81 5.49 19.21
N LYS A 345 3.92 4.78 18.95
CA LYS A 345 4.68 4.94 17.70
C LYS A 345 3.78 4.77 16.47
N ASP A 346 2.95 3.73 16.48
CA ASP A 346 2.05 3.40 15.37
C ASP A 346 0.88 4.38 15.29
N LEU A 347 0.34 4.83 16.43
CA LEU A 347 -0.64 5.91 16.47
C LEU A 347 -0.09 7.19 15.81
N ARG A 348 1.09 7.67 16.22
CA ARG A 348 1.70 8.89 15.65
C ARG A 348 1.93 8.78 14.16
N LYS A 349 2.33 7.60 13.65
CA LYS A 349 2.43 7.33 12.22
C LYS A 349 1.07 7.47 11.53
N LEU A 350 0.03 6.88 12.12
CA LEU A 350 -1.34 6.93 11.59
C LEU A 350 -1.92 8.35 11.59
N MET A 351 -1.60 9.15 12.61
CA MET A 351 -2.06 10.54 12.73
C MET A 351 -1.60 11.42 11.58
N VAL A 352 -0.44 11.14 10.99
CA VAL A 352 0.05 11.83 9.80
C VAL A 352 -0.53 11.19 8.54
N ASN A 353 -0.36 9.86 8.38
CA ASN A 353 -0.75 9.17 7.15
C ASN A 353 -2.25 9.22 6.84
N SER A 354 -3.11 9.42 7.84
CA SER A 354 -4.56 9.44 7.62
C SER A 354 -5.10 10.79 7.15
N VAL A 355 -4.35 11.89 7.37
CA VAL A 355 -4.81 13.24 7.02
C VAL A 355 -5.06 13.34 5.52
N TYR A 356 -4.08 12.94 4.70
CA TYR A 356 -4.22 12.98 3.24
C TYR A 356 -5.39 12.09 2.75
N GLY A 357 -5.57 10.91 3.35
CA GLY A 357 -6.65 10.00 2.94
C GLY A 357 -8.04 10.61 3.19
N LYS A 358 -8.17 11.44 4.24
CA LYS A 358 -9.42 12.12 4.56
C LYS A 358 -9.75 13.30 3.67
N THR A 359 -8.78 13.96 3.06
CA THR A 359 -9.05 15.07 2.12
C THR A 359 -9.71 14.57 0.83
N MET A 360 -9.48 13.31 0.46
CA MET A 360 -9.98 12.70 -0.79
C MET A 360 -10.99 11.58 -0.56
N GLU A 361 -11.64 11.55 0.60
CA GLU A 361 -12.68 10.57 0.88
C GLU A 361 -13.83 10.72 -0.12
N ASN A 362 -14.16 9.65 -0.84
CA ASN A 362 -15.31 9.65 -1.73
C ASN A 362 -16.61 9.51 -0.93
N VAL A 363 -17.24 10.64 -0.65
CA VAL A 363 -18.51 10.70 0.10
C VAL A 363 -19.69 10.10 -0.65
N ARG A 364 -19.60 9.91 -1.99
CA ARG A 364 -20.65 9.28 -2.80
C ARG A 364 -20.75 7.77 -2.56
N ASP A 365 -19.66 7.15 -2.11
CA ASP A 365 -19.62 5.70 -1.82
C ASP A 365 -20.24 5.37 -0.44
N ARG A 366 -20.69 6.38 0.32
CA ARG A 366 -21.33 6.18 1.63
C ARG A 366 -22.76 5.67 1.45
N LEU A 367 -23.00 4.46 1.90
CA LEU A 367 -24.32 3.82 1.86
C LEU A 367 -25.10 4.02 3.16
N LYS A 368 -26.42 4.04 3.06
CA LYS A 368 -27.34 3.91 4.18
C LYS A 368 -27.60 2.43 4.41
N MET A 369 -27.23 1.95 5.60
CA MET A 369 -27.35 0.55 5.98
C MET A 369 -28.62 0.32 6.80
N HIS A 370 -29.34 -0.75 6.49
CA HIS A 370 -30.54 -1.20 7.19
C HIS A 370 -30.31 -2.64 7.67
N PHE A 371 -30.46 -2.89 8.97
CA PHE A 371 -30.41 -4.24 9.53
C PHE A 371 -31.84 -4.75 9.69
N ILE A 372 -32.21 -5.78 8.94
CA ILE A 372 -33.59 -6.27 8.84
C ILE A 372 -33.60 -7.78 8.97
N TYR A 373 -34.52 -8.32 9.78
CA TYR A 373 -34.79 -9.75 9.84
C TYR A 373 -35.37 -10.24 8.52
N ASN A 374 -34.87 -11.36 8.01
CA ASN A 374 -35.28 -11.95 6.73
C ASN A 374 -36.75 -12.43 6.74
N SER A 375 -37.34 -12.60 7.94
CA SER A 375 -38.77 -12.86 8.11
C SER A 375 -39.66 -11.62 7.89
N ASP A 376 -39.12 -10.40 7.93
CA ASP A 376 -39.86 -9.16 7.73
C ASP A 376 -40.00 -8.82 6.24
N GLY A 377 -40.83 -9.61 5.54
CA GLY A 377 -41.05 -9.46 4.11
C GLY A 377 -41.63 -8.10 3.69
N GLU A 378 -42.43 -7.45 4.54
CA GLU A 378 -43.04 -6.16 4.22
C GLU A 378 -42.00 -5.03 4.17
N THR A 379 -41.13 -4.96 5.19
CA THR A 379 -40.04 -3.98 5.21
C THR A 379 -39.05 -4.24 4.08
N LEU A 380 -38.75 -5.50 3.78
CA LEU A 380 -37.89 -5.88 2.66
C LEU A 380 -38.46 -5.43 1.32
N LEU A 381 -39.73 -5.70 1.04
CA LEU A 381 -40.38 -5.26 -0.20
C LEU A 381 -40.35 -3.75 -0.37
N LYS A 382 -40.61 -2.99 0.71
CA LYS A 382 -40.51 -1.51 0.69
C LYS A 382 -39.08 -1.03 0.47
N LEU A 383 -38.09 -1.79 0.93
CA LEU A 383 -36.69 -1.43 0.78
C LEU A 383 -36.18 -1.72 -0.63
N THR A 384 -36.46 -2.90 -1.16
CA THR A 384 -36.03 -3.35 -2.49
C THR A 384 -36.76 -2.60 -3.61
N SER A 385 -37.96 -2.06 -3.35
CA SER A 385 -38.66 -1.21 -4.30
C SER A 385 -38.07 0.20 -4.45
N GLN A 386 -37.12 0.60 -3.60
CA GLN A 386 -36.51 1.93 -3.70
C GLN A 386 -35.48 1.97 -4.84
N PRO A 387 -35.48 3.02 -5.69
CA PRO A 387 -34.56 3.12 -6.83
C PRO A 387 -33.08 3.25 -6.42
N LEU A 388 -32.82 3.57 -5.16
CA LEU A 388 -31.48 3.70 -4.59
C LEU A 388 -30.99 2.42 -3.90
N PHE A 389 -31.77 1.33 -3.95
CA PHE A 389 -31.39 0.04 -3.40
C PHE A 389 -30.20 -0.55 -4.16
N GLU A 390 -29.14 -0.88 -3.43
CA GLU A 390 -27.93 -1.52 -3.98
C GLU A 390 -27.97 -3.04 -3.83
N GLY A 391 -28.49 -3.53 -2.71
CA GLY A 391 -28.49 -4.96 -2.42
C GLY A 391 -28.31 -5.29 -0.94
N ALA A 392 -28.32 -6.59 -0.64
CA ALA A 392 -27.83 -7.12 0.63
C ALA A 392 -26.29 -7.15 0.61
N ILE A 393 -25.66 -6.65 1.68
CA ILE A 393 -24.20 -6.59 1.83
C ILE A 393 -23.66 -7.71 2.73
N MET A 394 -24.44 -8.11 3.74
CA MET A 394 -24.00 -9.10 4.72
C MET A 394 -25.19 -9.79 5.38
N ASP A 395 -25.12 -11.12 5.50
CA ASP A 395 -26.09 -11.90 6.28
C ASP A 395 -25.52 -12.16 7.67
N VAL A 396 -26.37 -12.03 8.69
CA VAL A 396 -26.07 -12.29 10.10
C VAL A 396 -27.22 -13.10 10.67
N GLY A 397 -27.10 -14.43 10.60
CA GLY A 397 -28.13 -15.35 11.06
C GLY A 397 -29.42 -15.24 10.24
N ASP A 398 -30.51 -14.93 10.92
CA ASP A 398 -31.83 -14.72 10.33
C ASP A 398 -32.10 -13.27 9.91
N ALA A 399 -31.10 -12.40 10.01
CA ALA A 399 -31.17 -11.01 9.57
C ALA A 399 -30.07 -10.68 8.56
N SER A 400 -30.26 -9.62 7.80
CA SER A 400 -29.30 -9.16 6.80
C SER A 400 -29.17 -7.63 6.83
N PHE A 401 -27.97 -7.18 6.48
CA PHE A 401 -27.66 -5.78 6.22
C PHE A 401 -27.94 -5.46 4.76
N TYR A 402 -28.87 -4.54 4.53
CA TYR A 402 -29.24 -4.04 3.22
C TYR A 402 -28.72 -2.62 3.02
N ALA A 403 -28.28 -2.30 1.81
CA ALA A 403 -27.69 -1.02 1.49
C ALA A 403 -28.49 -0.22 0.48
N LEU A 404 -28.56 1.09 0.74
CA LEU A 404 -29.10 2.09 -0.16
C LEU A 404 -28.08 3.18 -0.42
N ARG A 405 -28.03 3.68 -1.65
CA ARG A 405 -27.39 4.95 -1.94
C ARG A 405 -28.12 6.09 -1.25
N LYS A 406 -27.39 7.17 -1.00
CA LYS A 406 -27.97 8.41 -0.53
C LYS A 406 -28.53 9.20 -1.72
N HIS A 407 -29.74 9.73 -1.56
CA HIS A 407 -30.34 10.63 -2.54
C HIS A 407 -29.54 11.95 -2.65
N GLU A 408 -29.10 12.47 -1.51
CA GLU A 408 -28.30 13.69 -1.41
C GLU A 408 -26.94 13.39 -0.78
N VAL A 409 -25.89 13.95 -1.39
CA VAL A 409 -24.52 13.81 -0.92
C VAL A 409 -23.93 15.19 -0.67
N LEU A 410 -23.57 15.46 0.57
CA LEU A 410 -22.85 16.67 0.94
C LEU A 410 -21.35 16.50 0.62
N MET A 411 -20.84 17.31 -0.30
CA MET A 411 -19.42 17.35 -0.66
C MET A 411 -18.64 18.20 0.36
N ASP A 412 -18.32 17.60 1.52
CA ASP A 412 -17.70 18.26 2.68
C ASP A 412 -16.20 17.91 2.84
N LYS A 413 -15.52 17.58 1.74
CA LYS A 413 -14.11 17.15 1.75
C LYS A 413 -13.26 18.15 0.96
N PRO A 414 -12.13 18.62 1.52
CA PRO A 414 -11.25 19.57 0.84
C PRO A 414 -10.39 18.84 -0.21
N ILE A 415 -11.01 18.38 -1.30
CA ILE A 415 -10.34 17.57 -2.33
C ILE A 415 -9.21 18.33 -3.05
N TYR A 416 -9.25 19.66 -3.08
CA TYR A 416 -8.18 20.53 -3.57
C TYR A 416 -6.88 20.36 -2.76
N LEU A 417 -6.99 20.21 -1.44
CA LEU A 417 -5.85 19.94 -0.56
C LEU A 417 -5.25 18.56 -0.85
N GLY A 418 -6.11 17.55 -1.06
CA GLY A 418 -5.67 16.21 -1.49
C GLY A 418 -4.91 16.23 -2.81
N ALA A 419 -5.41 16.97 -3.80
CA ALA A 419 -4.74 17.16 -5.08
C ALA A 419 -3.35 17.80 -4.90
N ALA A 420 -3.22 18.87 -4.11
CA ALA A 420 -1.93 19.51 -3.83
C ALA A 420 -0.95 18.60 -3.09
N ILE A 421 -1.39 17.85 -2.07
CA ILE A 421 -0.53 16.90 -1.34
C ILE A 421 0.01 15.82 -2.28
N LEU A 422 -0.85 15.22 -3.11
CA LEU A 422 -0.43 14.21 -4.09
C LEU A 422 0.48 14.80 -5.18
N ALA A 423 0.29 16.06 -5.55
CA ALA A 423 1.18 16.75 -6.48
C ALA A 423 2.58 16.92 -5.88
N MET A 424 2.67 17.42 -4.64
CA MET A 424 3.94 17.59 -3.93
C MET A 424 4.64 16.26 -3.62
N SER A 425 3.90 15.17 -3.40
CA SER A 425 4.51 13.84 -3.27
C SER A 425 5.20 13.41 -4.56
N LYS A 426 4.62 13.71 -5.73
CA LYS A 426 5.27 13.44 -7.03
C LYS A 426 6.50 14.32 -7.23
N VAL A 427 6.43 15.60 -6.84
CA VAL A 427 7.60 16.52 -6.87
C VAL A 427 8.79 15.94 -6.10
N ILE A 428 8.56 15.38 -4.91
CA ILE A 428 9.62 14.77 -4.09
C ILE A 428 10.25 13.57 -4.83
N MET A 429 9.43 12.66 -5.36
CA MET A 429 9.93 11.46 -6.05
C MET A 429 10.64 11.78 -7.37
N TYR A 430 10.09 12.70 -8.17
CA TYR A 430 10.74 13.14 -9.41
C TYR A 430 12.01 13.93 -9.14
N SER A 431 12.07 14.74 -8.09
CA SER A 431 13.29 15.43 -7.66
C SER A 431 14.37 14.41 -7.24
N ALA A 432 14.03 13.41 -6.42
CA ALA A 432 14.95 12.35 -6.04
C ALA A 432 15.53 11.63 -7.27
N TRP A 433 14.69 11.34 -8.28
CA TRP A 433 15.15 10.68 -9.50
C TRP A 433 15.95 11.62 -10.42
N TYR A 434 15.37 12.74 -10.86
CA TYR A 434 15.92 13.58 -11.93
C TYR A 434 16.90 14.66 -11.46
N GLU A 435 16.82 15.13 -10.22
CA GLU A 435 17.71 16.17 -9.69
C GLU A 435 18.86 15.58 -8.85
N HIS A 436 18.72 14.34 -8.33
CA HIS A 436 19.74 13.73 -7.45
C HIS A 436 20.40 12.47 -8.02
N ILE A 437 19.63 11.47 -8.48
CA ILE A 437 20.18 10.18 -8.94
C ILE A 437 20.65 10.24 -10.40
N LYS A 438 19.77 10.66 -11.31
CA LYS A 438 20.03 10.68 -12.76
C LYS A 438 21.23 11.56 -13.14
N PRO A 439 21.51 12.73 -12.51
CA PRO A 439 22.71 13.51 -12.82
C PRO A 439 24.03 12.87 -12.41
N VAL A 440 24.04 11.90 -11.50
CA VAL A 440 25.26 11.21 -11.04
C VAL A 440 25.66 10.09 -12.01
N TYR A 441 24.67 9.39 -12.54
CA TYR A 441 24.89 8.19 -13.35
C TYR A 441 24.55 8.36 -14.83
N GLU A 442 23.76 9.37 -15.19
CA GLU A 442 23.28 9.63 -16.55
C GLU A 442 22.64 8.37 -17.15
N ASP A 443 23.17 7.83 -18.24
CA ASP A 443 22.65 6.64 -18.91
C ASP A 443 23.04 5.32 -18.22
N ARG A 444 23.94 5.38 -17.22
CA ARG A 444 24.36 4.23 -16.41
C ARG A 444 23.38 3.87 -15.31
N VAL A 445 22.21 4.51 -15.24
CA VAL A 445 21.15 4.14 -14.29
C VAL A 445 19.82 3.91 -14.99
N LYS A 446 19.19 2.79 -14.65
CA LYS A 446 17.90 2.35 -15.19
C LYS A 446 16.91 2.11 -14.05
N LEU A 447 15.76 2.78 -14.08
CA LEU A 447 14.70 2.51 -13.10
C LEU A 447 14.03 1.18 -13.47
N LEU A 448 14.04 0.22 -12.56
CA LEU A 448 13.44 -1.10 -12.75
C LEU A 448 11.94 -1.05 -12.47
N PHE A 449 11.57 -0.48 -11.34
CA PHE A 449 10.19 -0.22 -10.95
C PHE A 449 10.09 0.93 -9.93
N SER A 450 8.88 1.43 -9.76
CA SER A 450 8.52 2.32 -8.65
C SER A 450 7.16 1.93 -8.10
N ASP A 451 6.97 2.00 -6.79
CA ASP A 451 5.66 1.86 -6.15
C ASP A 451 5.41 2.97 -5.13
N THR A 452 4.83 4.08 -5.59
CA THR A 452 4.42 5.27 -4.82
C THR A 452 5.59 6.06 -4.23
N ASP A 453 6.23 5.54 -3.19
CA ASP A 453 7.29 6.15 -2.40
C ASP A 453 8.65 5.49 -2.60
N SER A 454 8.71 4.44 -3.42
CA SER A 454 9.92 3.68 -3.66
C SER A 454 10.47 3.79 -5.08
N LEU A 455 11.79 3.69 -5.20
CA LEU A 455 12.54 3.59 -6.45
C LEU A 455 13.47 2.38 -6.38
N CYS A 456 13.28 1.41 -7.27
CA CYS A 456 14.23 0.33 -7.46
C CYS A 456 14.90 0.49 -8.82
N PHE A 457 16.23 0.59 -8.84
CA PHE A 457 17.01 0.88 -10.04
C PHE A 457 18.28 0.05 -10.09
N CYS A 458 18.84 -0.09 -11.28
CA CYS A 458 20.12 -0.73 -11.52
C CYS A 458 21.15 0.33 -11.96
N VAL A 459 22.31 0.32 -11.32
CA VAL A 459 23.46 1.21 -11.59
C VAL A 459 24.55 0.41 -12.28
N GLU A 460 25.17 0.98 -13.31
CA GLU A 460 26.27 0.40 -14.06
C GLU A 460 27.60 1.12 -13.78
N GLY A 461 28.68 0.35 -13.58
CA GLY A 461 30.05 0.85 -13.52
C GLY A 461 30.42 1.65 -12.26
N GLY A 462 29.66 1.54 -11.18
CA GLY A 462 29.96 2.15 -9.88
C GLY A 462 29.37 1.34 -8.73
N THR A 463 29.86 1.54 -7.51
CA THR A 463 29.26 0.95 -6.31
C THR A 463 28.39 2.01 -5.62
N TRP A 464 27.11 1.70 -5.47
CA TRP A 464 26.12 2.60 -4.84
C TRP A 464 26.56 3.02 -3.44
N TYR A 465 27.12 2.10 -2.66
CA TYR A 465 27.51 2.34 -1.28
C TYR A 465 28.65 3.37 -1.14
N GLU A 466 29.64 3.34 -2.04
CA GLU A 466 30.73 4.33 -2.06
C GLU A 466 30.23 5.66 -2.62
N ASP A 467 29.45 5.61 -3.72
CA ASP A 467 28.91 6.81 -4.35
C ASP A 467 28.01 7.62 -3.39
N VAL A 468 27.24 6.96 -2.52
CA VAL A 468 26.43 7.65 -1.51
C VAL A 468 27.27 8.45 -0.51
N LEU A 469 28.50 8.03 -0.23
CA LEU A 469 29.42 8.76 0.65
C LEU A 469 30.15 9.89 -0.10
N GLU A 470 30.55 9.63 -1.34
CA GLU A 470 31.42 10.51 -2.11
C GLU A 470 30.67 11.59 -2.90
N LYS A 471 29.45 11.29 -3.39
CA LYS A 471 28.69 12.18 -4.25
C LYS A 471 27.72 13.03 -3.41
N PRO A 472 27.88 14.36 -3.37
CA PRO A 472 27.02 15.23 -2.56
C PRO A 472 25.52 15.07 -2.88
N LEU A 473 25.18 14.93 -4.17
CA LEU A 473 23.79 14.77 -4.61
C LEU A 473 23.10 13.56 -3.99
N LEU A 474 23.81 12.44 -3.81
CA LEU A 474 23.27 11.23 -3.19
C LEU A 474 23.28 11.32 -1.67
N ARG A 475 24.39 11.80 -1.08
CA ARG A 475 24.52 12.01 0.37
C ARG A 475 23.43 12.90 0.94
N ASP A 476 22.97 13.87 0.15
CA ASP A 476 21.91 14.79 0.54
C ASP A 476 20.56 14.08 0.68
N ILE A 477 20.29 12.98 -0.03
CA ILE A 477 18.97 12.33 -0.04
C ILE A 477 18.93 10.96 0.62
N VAL A 478 20.04 10.24 0.70
CA VAL A 478 20.06 8.84 1.19
C VAL A 478 20.23 8.76 2.71
N ASP A 479 19.43 7.92 3.35
CA ASP A 479 19.57 7.50 4.75
C ASP A 479 20.48 6.26 4.83
N THR A 480 21.71 6.49 5.28
CA THR A 480 22.77 5.49 5.42
C THR A 480 22.73 4.73 6.75
N SER A 481 21.63 4.77 7.51
CA SER A 481 21.55 4.15 8.86
C SER A 481 21.74 2.64 8.85
N GLY A 482 21.43 1.99 7.72
CA GLY A 482 21.67 0.56 7.52
C GLY A 482 23.13 0.21 7.17
N TYR A 483 24.00 1.18 6.93
CA TYR A 483 25.29 0.97 6.27
C TYR A 483 26.40 0.92 7.32
N LYS A 484 27.35 0.00 7.14
CA LYS A 484 28.50 -0.18 8.04
C LYS A 484 29.76 -0.46 7.23
N TYR A 485 30.91 -0.15 7.84
CA TYR A 485 32.22 -0.53 7.34
C TYR A 485 32.51 -2.00 7.70
N PRO A 486 33.49 -2.65 7.05
CA PRO A 486 33.88 -4.04 7.37
C PRO A 486 34.23 -4.28 8.84
N ASN A 487 34.78 -3.27 9.51
CA ASN A 487 35.10 -3.29 10.94
C ASN A 487 33.87 -3.13 11.86
N GLY A 488 32.67 -3.03 11.30
CA GLY A 488 31.40 -2.86 12.00
C GLY A 488 31.06 -1.41 12.38
N SER A 489 31.92 -0.42 12.13
CA SER A 489 31.60 0.98 12.44
C SER A 489 30.50 1.52 11.51
N PRO A 490 29.57 2.34 12.03
CA PRO A 490 28.48 2.88 11.22
C PRO A 490 29.00 3.91 10.20
N TYR A 491 28.32 4.02 9.07
CA TYR A 491 28.56 5.10 8.12
C TYR A 491 28.12 6.46 8.73
N PRO A 492 28.73 7.58 8.29
CA PRO A 492 28.19 8.89 8.59
C PRO A 492 26.73 9.00 8.11
N ASN A 493 25.83 9.40 8.99
CA ASN A 493 24.40 9.49 8.65
C ASN A 493 23.73 10.76 9.20
N PRO A 494 23.48 11.77 8.35
CA PRO A 494 22.67 12.93 8.70
C PRO A 494 21.16 12.73 8.49
N ASN A 495 20.74 11.65 7.84
CA ASN A 495 19.40 11.48 7.27
C ASN A 495 18.52 10.41 7.95
N LYS A 496 18.98 9.82 9.07
CA LYS A 496 18.24 8.76 9.79
C LYS A 496 16.79 9.13 10.09
N GLY A 497 15.85 8.51 9.38
CA GLY A 497 14.41 8.73 9.57
C GLY A 497 13.94 10.17 9.30
N VAL A 498 14.72 10.97 8.58
CA VAL A 498 14.36 12.35 8.20
C VAL A 498 13.30 12.31 7.09
N LEU A 499 12.27 13.13 7.21
CA LEU A 499 11.13 13.15 6.29
C LEU A 499 11.55 13.39 4.84
N GLY A 500 11.08 12.51 3.95
CA GLY A 500 11.33 12.55 2.50
C GLY A 500 12.75 12.17 2.08
N LYS A 501 13.62 11.79 3.01
CA LYS A 501 14.90 11.15 2.68
C LYS A 501 14.67 9.69 2.34
N MET A 502 15.53 9.14 1.49
CA MET A 502 15.39 7.84 0.88
C MET A 502 16.13 6.81 1.72
N LYS A 503 15.39 5.91 2.38
CA LYS A 503 15.93 4.78 3.12
C LYS A 503 16.20 3.64 2.16
N ASP A 504 17.37 3.04 2.27
CA ASP A 504 17.65 1.76 1.61
C ASP A 504 16.91 0.63 2.32
N GLU A 505 16.06 -0.09 1.59
CA GLU A 505 15.20 -1.12 2.14
C GLU A 505 15.90 -2.45 2.40
N THR A 506 17.00 -2.71 1.69
CA THR A 506 17.72 -3.99 1.81
C THR A 506 19.06 -3.86 2.51
N ALA A 507 19.59 -2.65 2.68
CA ALA A 507 20.84 -2.43 3.39
C ALA A 507 20.90 -3.09 4.78
N PRO A 508 22.05 -3.71 5.14
CA PRO A 508 23.32 -3.75 4.41
C PRO A 508 23.41 -4.85 3.34
N TYR A 509 22.31 -5.54 3.02
CA TYR A 509 22.32 -6.71 2.16
C TYR A 509 22.01 -6.32 0.70
N PRO A 510 22.92 -6.60 -0.25
CA PRO A 510 22.69 -6.26 -1.65
C PRO A 510 21.61 -7.13 -2.31
N ILE A 511 20.98 -6.56 -3.33
CA ILE A 511 20.03 -7.28 -4.19
C ILE A 511 20.79 -7.96 -5.31
N LEU A 512 20.65 -9.28 -5.41
CA LEU A 512 21.26 -10.12 -6.45
C LEU A 512 20.40 -10.11 -7.73
N GLU A 513 19.09 -10.05 -7.58
CA GLU A 513 18.15 -10.14 -8.68
C GLU A 513 16.83 -9.44 -8.36
N GLN A 514 16.22 -8.84 -9.38
CA GLN A 514 14.93 -8.16 -9.31
C GLN A 514 14.05 -8.64 -10.47
N ARG A 515 12.79 -8.98 -10.18
CA ARG A 515 11.77 -9.34 -11.18
C ARG A 515 10.49 -8.54 -10.98
N SER A 516 9.96 -7.93 -12.05
CA SER A 516 8.72 -7.13 -12.02
C SER A 516 7.70 -7.59 -13.07
N PHE A 517 6.53 -8.04 -12.61
CA PHE A 517 5.47 -8.57 -13.48
C PHE A 517 4.41 -7.54 -13.85
N ARG A 518 4.10 -6.60 -12.96
CA ARG A 518 3.20 -5.47 -13.19
C ARG A 518 3.31 -4.49 -12.04
N ALA A 519 2.68 -3.34 -12.17
CA ALA A 519 2.50 -2.42 -11.05
C ALA A 519 2.01 -3.17 -9.79
N LYS A 520 2.71 -2.97 -8.66
CA LYS A 520 2.46 -3.63 -7.36
C LYS A 520 2.63 -5.15 -7.36
N MET A 521 3.48 -5.68 -8.26
CA MET A 521 3.86 -7.09 -8.33
C MET A 521 5.32 -7.25 -8.75
N HIS A 522 6.18 -7.35 -7.74
CA HIS A 522 7.63 -7.48 -7.90
C HIS A 522 8.23 -8.39 -6.81
N SER A 523 9.43 -8.88 -7.07
CA SER A 523 10.23 -9.66 -6.13
C SER A 523 11.71 -9.36 -6.26
N GLU A 524 12.41 -9.42 -5.13
CA GLU A 524 13.83 -9.17 -4.99
C GLU A 524 14.50 -10.35 -4.28
N SER A 525 15.59 -10.84 -4.86
CA SER A 525 16.49 -11.81 -4.25
C SER A 525 17.61 -11.05 -3.53
N VAL A 526 17.67 -11.12 -2.20
CA VAL A 526 18.63 -10.39 -1.36
C VAL A 526 19.71 -11.35 -0.87
N ALA A 527 20.97 -10.92 -0.83
CA ALA A 527 22.07 -11.73 -0.32
C ALA A 527 21.96 -11.99 1.19
N LYS A 528 22.61 -13.06 1.69
CA LYS A 528 22.78 -13.30 3.14
C LYS A 528 23.86 -12.41 3.74
N GLU A 529 24.86 -12.10 2.93
CA GLU A 529 26.08 -11.42 3.32
C GLU A 529 25.94 -9.91 3.10
N PRO A 530 26.53 -9.08 3.97
CA PRO A 530 26.52 -7.63 3.78
C PRO A 530 27.40 -7.22 2.59
N PHE A 531 27.15 -6.04 2.03
CA PHE A 531 27.79 -5.57 0.79
C PHE A 531 29.32 -5.48 0.78
N TRP A 532 29.97 -5.53 1.94
CA TRP A 532 31.43 -5.51 2.07
C TRP A 532 32.06 -6.91 2.13
N SER A 533 31.28 -7.96 1.89
CA SER A 533 31.77 -9.34 1.82
C SER A 533 32.41 -9.65 0.46
N ASP A 534 33.31 -10.63 0.44
CA ASP A 534 34.02 -11.07 -0.77
C ASP A 534 33.19 -12.06 -1.61
N THR A 535 32.25 -12.77 -0.98
CA THR A 535 31.37 -13.76 -1.61
C THR A 535 29.94 -13.58 -1.13
N PHE A 536 29.00 -13.80 -2.04
CA PHE A 536 27.57 -13.60 -1.80
C PHE A 536 26.80 -14.87 -2.17
N SER A 537 25.86 -15.24 -1.32
CA SER A 537 24.95 -16.35 -1.54
C SER A 537 23.50 -15.88 -1.47
N LEU A 538 22.61 -16.63 -2.13
CA LEU A 538 21.19 -16.32 -2.11
C LEU A 538 20.64 -16.38 -0.67
N GLY A 539 20.06 -15.28 -0.22
CA GLY A 539 19.51 -15.10 1.12
C GLY A 539 18.00 -14.98 1.13
N ALA A 540 17.51 -13.82 1.56
CA ALA A 540 16.08 -13.57 1.74
C ALA A 540 15.41 -13.19 0.41
N PHE A 541 14.20 -13.70 0.19
CA PHE A 541 13.32 -13.23 -0.87
C PHE A 541 12.37 -12.16 -0.31
N GLN A 542 12.34 -11.00 -0.94
CA GLN A 542 11.29 -10.01 -0.72
C GLN A 542 10.30 -10.08 -1.87
N SER A 543 9.00 -9.99 -1.57
CA SER A 543 7.98 -9.92 -2.62
C SER A 543 6.81 -9.04 -2.21
N ALA A 544 6.37 -8.21 -3.15
CA ALA A 544 5.15 -7.45 -3.03
C ALA A 544 4.17 -7.93 -4.08
N THR A 545 2.96 -8.30 -3.67
CA THR A 545 1.87 -8.53 -4.61
C THR A 545 0.54 -8.06 -4.05
N LYS A 546 -0.12 -7.18 -4.80
CA LYS A 546 -1.47 -6.70 -4.45
C LYS A 546 -2.50 -7.82 -4.59
N GLY A 547 -3.26 -8.05 -3.52
CA GLY A 547 -4.40 -8.98 -3.50
C GLY A 547 -4.05 -10.43 -3.18
N LEU A 548 -2.78 -10.76 -2.91
CA LEU A 548 -2.38 -12.07 -2.42
C LEU A 548 -2.32 -12.10 -0.88
N PRO A 549 -3.12 -12.96 -0.22
CA PRO A 549 -3.03 -13.20 1.22
C PRO A 549 -1.62 -13.65 1.63
N LYS A 550 -1.20 -13.34 2.87
CA LYS A 550 0.13 -13.70 3.39
C LYS A 550 0.49 -15.18 3.19
N ARG A 551 -0.46 -16.11 3.27
CA ARG A 551 -0.26 -17.56 3.07
C ARG A 551 0.21 -17.98 1.67
N LEU A 552 0.01 -17.14 0.65
CA LEU A 552 0.48 -17.38 -0.72
C LEU A 552 1.76 -16.58 -1.03
N LYS A 553 2.18 -15.72 -0.09
CA LYS A 553 3.51 -15.13 -0.11
C LYS A 553 4.38 -16.15 0.61
N ILE A 554 5.19 -16.90 -0.15
CA ILE A 554 6.12 -17.87 0.45
C ILE A 554 6.95 -17.14 1.50
N GLY A 555 6.83 -17.62 2.75
CA GLY A 555 7.50 -17.05 3.93
C GLY A 555 8.91 -17.61 4.11
N GLN A 556 9.68 -16.98 4.98
CA GLN A 556 11.07 -17.34 5.32
C GLN A 556 11.22 -18.78 5.85
N ASP A 557 10.15 -19.40 6.36
CA ASP A 557 10.21 -20.70 7.06
C ASP A 557 10.14 -21.93 6.13
N GLU A 558 9.64 -21.79 4.89
CA GLU A 558 9.62 -22.89 3.90
C GLU A 558 10.99 -23.13 3.23
N TRP A 559 12.03 -22.39 3.64
CA TRP A 559 13.36 -22.43 3.02
C TRP A 559 14.39 -23.30 3.76
N SER A 560 14.14 -23.74 5.00
CA SER A 560 15.04 -24.69 5.67
C SER A 560 15.14 -26.01 4.90
N ASP A 561 14.06 -26.41 4.22
CA ASP A 561 13.99 -27.66 3.47
C ASP A 561 14.59 -27.53 2.06
N VAL A 562 14.55 -26.32 1.46
CA VAL A 562 15.24 -26.03 0.19
C VAL A 562 16.77 -25.92 0.39
N ALA A 563 17.21 -25.41 1.54
CA ALA A 563 18.62 -25.32 1.91
C ALA A 563 19.26 -26.69 2.23
N ALA A 564 18.47 -27.76 2.40
CA ALA A 564 18.94 -29.12 2.63
C ALA A 564 19.33 -29.88 1.34
N GLY A 565 19.20 -29.26 0.16
CA GLY A 565 19.75 -29.78 -1.10
C GLY A 565 18.84 -30.69 -1.93
N GLU A 566 17.53 -30.71 -1.69
CA GLU A 566 16.59 -31.59 -2.41
C GLU A 566 15.73 -30.89 -3.50
N ALA A 567 15.91 -29.60 -3.78
CA ALA A 567 15.17 -28.91 -4.86
C ALA A 567 16.12 -28.17 -5.82
N SER A 568 16.07 -28.50 -7.11
CA SER A 568 16.95 -27.96 -8.15
C SER A 568 16.46 -26.66 -8.81
N GLU A 569 15.37 -26.02 -8.37
CA GLU A 569 14.92 -24.72 -8.91
C GLU A 569 14.25 -23.83 -7.83
N PRO A 570 14.42 -22.49 -7.89
CA PRO A 570 13.88 -21.59 -6.87
C PRO A 570 12.34 -21.46 -6.97
N VAL A 571 11.67 -21.99 -5.93
CA VAL A 571 10.22 -22.17 -5.79
C VAL A 571 9.42 -20.84 -5.83
N SER A 572 10.03 -19.67 -5.66
CA SER A 572 9.31 -18.37 -5.64
C SER A 572 8.80 -17.92 -7.02
N PHE A 573 9.54 -18.22 -8.09
CA PHE A 573 9.22 -17.76 -9.44
C PHE A 573 8.00 -18.50 -10.02
N TYR A 574 8.01 -19.84 -9.97
CA TYR A 574 6.88 -20.65 -10.40
C TYR A 574 5.65 -20.41 -9.54
N THR A 575 5.79 -20.15 -8.24
CA THR A 575 4.63 -19.95 -7.35
C THR A 575 3.89 -18.64 -7.63
N LEU A 576 4.58 -17.56 -8.02
CA LEU A 576 3.92 -16.31 -8.44
C LEU A 576 3.20 -16.45 -9.79
N GLN A 577 3.74 -17.26 -10.71
CA GLN A 577 3.08 -17.62 -11.96
C GLN A 577 1.88 -18.56 -11.73
N SER A 578 2.03 -19.54 -10.84
CA SER A 578 1.04 -20.56 -10.45
C SER A 578 -0.11 -19.98 -9.63
N ALA A 579 0.14 -18.96 -8.80
CA ALA A 579 -0.90 -18.29 -8.04
C ALA A 579 -1.93 -17.59 -8.94
N ARG A 580 -1.56 -17.29 -10.20
CA ARG A 580 -2.47 -16.80 -11.25
C ARG A 580 -3.50 -17.87 -11.66
N VAL A 581 -3.13 -19.15 -11.60
CA VAL A 581 -3.98 -20.32 -11.91
C VAL A 581 -4.93 -20.62 -10.76
N ILE A 582 -4.42 -20.64 -9.52
CA ILE A 582 -5.19 -20.98 -8.31
C ILE A 582 -6.29 -19.93 -8.03
N ALA A 583 -6.03 -18.64 -8.28
CA ALA A 583 -7.01 -17.58 -8.06
C ALA A 583 -8.22 -17.61 -9.04
N ARG A 584 -8.14 -18.39 -10.13
CA ARG A 584 -9.18 -18.49 -11.16
C ARG A 584 -9.94 -19.82 -11.19
N GLY A 585 -9.61 -20.78 -10.33
CA GLY A 585 -10.28 -22.08 -10.30
C GLY A 585 -10.13 -22.89 -11.60
N GLY A 586 -9.11 -22.59 -12.42
CA GLY A 586 -8.80 -23.37 -13.61
C GLY A 586 -7.77 -24.44 -13.28
N ASN A 587 -7.93 -25.63 -13.86
CA ASN A 587 -6.85 -26.61 -13.93
C ASN A 587 -5.64 -25.95 -14.63
N ALA A 588 -4.44 -26.16 -14.09
CA ALA A 588 -3.21 -25.64 -14.69
C ALA A 588 -3.09 -26.14 -16.16
N PRO A 589 -2.81 -25.25 -17.14
CA PRO A 589 -2.33 -25.73 -18.42
C PRO A 589 -0.90 -26.25 -18.20
N THR A 590 -0.69 -27.52 -18.50
CA THR A 590 0.63 -28.12 -18.67
C THR A 590 1.35 -27.39 -19.79
N LEU A 591 2.34 -26.56 -19.44
CA LEU A 591 3.37 -26.13 -20.38
C LEU A 591 4.37 -27.28 -20.47
N ASP A 592 4.24 -28.08 -21.53
CA ASP A 592 5.17 -29.15 -21.86
C ASP A 592 6.49 -28.54 -22.37
N LEU A 593 7.38 -28.22 -21.43
CA LEU A 593 8.78 -27.95 -21.73
C LEU A 593 9.49 -29.29 -21.69
N GLY A 594 9.52 -29.96 -22.84
CA GLY A 594 10.00 -31.33 -22.97
C GLY A 594 11.39 -31.54 -22.38
N HIS A 595 11.44 -32.15 -21.20
CA HIS A 595 12.55 -32.96 -20.71
C HIS A 595 11.99 -34.06 -19.79
N GLY A 596 12.50 -35.28 -19.99
CA GLY A 596 11.82 -36.53 -19.66
C GLY A 596 11.75 -36.92 -18.17
N GLU A 597 10.71 -37.73 -17.93
CA GLU A 597 10.49 -38.79 -16.94
C GLU A 597 10.81 -38.60 -15.43
N GLU A 598 9.74 -38.90 -14.67
CA GLU A 598 9.68 -39.46 -13.30
C GLU A 598 10.04 -38.58 -12.09
N HIS A 599 9.02 -37.89 -11.54
CA HIS A 599 8.45 -38.12 -10.19
C HIS A 599 7.69 -36.85 -9.71
N THR A 600 6.44 -36.68 -10.12
CA THR A 600 5.53 -35.69 -9.52
C THR A 600 4.55 -36.40 -8.59
N ARG A 601 4.75 -36.29 -7.28
CA ARG A 601 3.69 -36.58 -6.30
C ARG A 601 2.63 -35.49 -6.39
N GLN A 602 1.44 -35.86 -6.84
CA GLN A 602 0.26 -34.98 -6.88
C GLN A 602 -0.24 -34.70 -5.46
N HIS A 603 -0.12 -33.47 -4.98
CA HIS A 603 -0.95 -32.94 -3.89
C HIS A 603 -2.02 -32.04 -4.49
N VAL A 604 -3.23 -32.59 -4.69
CA VAL A 604 -4.41 -31.81 -5.06
C VAL A 604 -4.95 -31.15 -3.79
N VAL A 605 -4.73 -29.85 -3.64
CA VAL A 605 -5.35 -29.04 -2.58
C VAL A 605 -6.53 -28.27 -3.18
N GLU A 606 -7.75 -28.69 -2.85
CA GLU A 606 -8.97 -27.94 -3.15
C GLU A 606 -9.02 -26.67 -2.27
N VAL A 607 -8.94 -25.49 -2.89
CA VAL A 607 -9.03 -24.21 -2.17
C VAL A 607 -10.34 -23.50 -2.53
N LYS A 608 -11.29 -23.43 -1.59
CA LYS A 608 -12.45 -22.53 -1.69
C LYS A 608 -12.01 -21.06 -1.60
N LYS A 609 -12.44 -20.28 -2.58
CA LYS A 609 -12.22 -18.84 -2.72
C LYS A 609 -12.86 -18.07 -1.55
N LYS A 610 -12.05 -17.52 -0.63
CA LYS A 610 -12.50 -16.49 0.32
C LYS A 610 -12.14 -15.11 -0.23
N GLY A 611 -13.15 -14.37 -0.67
CA GLY A 611 -13.08 -12.92 -0.92
C GLY A 611 -13.73 -12.47 -2.24
N LEU A 612 -14.96 -11.97 -2.13
CA LEU A 612 -15.71 -11.21 -3.15
C LEU A 612 -16.04 -11.95 -4.47
N SER A 613 -16.99 -12.87 -4.43
CA SER A 613 -18.05 -12.91 -5.44
C SER A 613 -19.35 -12.45 -4.77
N LEU A 614 -19.84 -11.28 -5.15
CA LEU A 614 -21.25 -10.96 -5.02
C LEU A 614 -21.93 -11.63 -6.22
N PHE A 615 -22.80 -12.59 -5.89
CA PHE A 615 -23.69 -13.38 -6.73
C PHE A 615 -23.13 -14.54 -7.58
N ASN A 616 -23.88 -15.63 -7.45
CA ASN A 616 -23.93 -16.89 -8.18
C ASN A 616 -22.77 -17.88 -7.96
N ASP A 617 -22.99 -18.78 -7.00
CA ASP A 617 -23.01 -20.24 -7.25
C ASP A 617 -23.27 -20.96 -5.91
N LYS A 618 -24.55 -20.98 -5.49
CA LYS A 618 -25.02 -21.91 -4.45
C LYS A 618 -26.16 -22.73 -5.04
N VAL A 619 -25.91 -24.02 -5.20
CA VAL A 619 -26.89 -25.06 -5.50
C VAL A 619 -27.25 -25.71 -4.17
N TYR A 620 -28.52 -26.01 -3.91
CA TYR A 620 -28.90 -26.79 -2.73
C TYR A 620 -28.25 -28.18 -2.78
N ALA A 621 -28.16 -28.86 -1.63
CA ALA A 621 -27.60 -30.23 -1.57
C ALA A 621 -28.34 -31.26 -2.45
N ASP A 622 -29.53 -30.90 -2.97
CA ASP A 622 -30.36 -31.70 -3.87
C ASP A 622 -30.22 -31.35 -5.36
N GLY A 623 -29.36 -30.39 -5.74
CA GLY A 623 -29.07 -30.08 -7.14
C GLY A 623 -29.98 -29.04 -7.82
N THR A 624 -30.89 -28.35 -7.11
CA THR A 624 -31.71 -27.30 -7.76
C THR A 624 -30.98 -25.95 -7.92
N PRO A 625 -30.97 -25.33 -9.13
CA PRO A 625 -30.37 -24.02 -9.36
C PRO A 625 -31.27 -22.87 -8.87
N PHE A 626 -30.65 -21.82 -8.30
CA PHE A 626 -31.31 -20.63 -7.77
C PHE A 626 -31.88 -19.76 -8.91
N GLY A 627 -33.13 -20.01 -9.30
CA GLY A 627 -33.90 -19.13 -10.18
C GLY A 627 -35.04 -18.49 -9.40
N TYR A 628 -34.95 -17.19 -9.12
CA TYR A 628 -36.15 -16.40 -8.88
C TYR A 628 -36.61 -15.81 -10.22
N VAL A 629 -37.48 -16.57 -10.89
CA VAL A 629 -38.46 -16.07 -11.84
C VAL A 629 -39.80 -16.06 -11.11
N ALA A 630 -40.47 -14.90 -11.10
CA ALA A 630 -41.93 -14.72 -11.16
C ALA A 630 -42.24 -13.29 -10.68
N HIS A 631 -42.61 -12.38 -11.58
CA HIS A 631 -43.99 -12.09 -12.04
C HIS A 631 -44.71 -11.08 -11.16
#